data_AF-A0A1S2WX16-F1
#
_entry.id   AF-A0A1S2WX16-F1
#
_cell.length_a   1.000
_cell.length_b   1.000
_cell.length_c   1.000
_cell.angle_alpha   90.00
_cell.angle_beta   90.00
_cell.angle_gamma   90.00
#
_symmetry.space_group_name_H-M   'P 1'
#
loop_
_entity.id
_entity.type
_entity.pdbx_description
1 polymer ?
#
loop_
_entity_poly.entity_id
_entity_poly.type
_entity_poly.pdbx_seq_one_letter_code
_entity_poly.pdbx_strand_id
1 'polypeptide(L)'
;MQKEEGYKEEGLSAVIFPDPKRKSIGGATDVGDISYIAATTGLAVACWPLGFAPHTWAATACNGMSIGKKGMMRAAQILALTGFDLVTDSVFLASAKHEFLQRTGGKKYTSLCRSDIPILAAEHAHHIDSHDMIHNI
;
A
#
# COMPACT_ATOMS: atom_id res chain seq x y z
N MET A 1 -0.49 20.98 17.04
CA MET A 1 -1.22 20.51 15.84
C MET A 1 -2.34 19.55 16.22
N GLN A 2 -2.09 18.45 16.93
CA GLN A 2 -3.18 17.59 17.44
C GLN A 2 -4.18 18.35 18.30
N LYS A 3 -3.72 19.19 19.23
CA LYS A 3 -4.57 20.07 20.03
C LYS A 3 -5.47 20.98 19.19
N GLU A 4 -4.93 21.58 18.13
CA GLU A 4 -5.67 22.49 17.24
C GLU A 4 -6.75 21.76 16.43
N GLU A 5 -6.53 20.48 16.14
CA GLU A 5 -7.46 19.58 15.46
C GLU A 5 -8.40 18.84 16.44
N GLY A 6 -8.37 19.18 17.75
CA GLY A 6 -9.22 18.58 18.78
C GLY A 6 -8.83 17.17 19.22
N TYR A 7 -7.64 16.68 18.83
CA TYR A 7 -7.11 15.38 19.25
C TYR A 7 -6.28 15.48 20.54
N LYS A 8 -6.21 14.37 21.28
CA LYS A 8 -5.25 14.19 22.38
C LYS A 8 -3.82 14.26 21.83
N GLU A 9 -2.93 14.96 22.53
CA GLU A 9 -1.54 15.19 22.11
C GLU A 9 -0.65 13.97 22.36
N GLU A 10 -0.87 12.90 21.61
CA GLU A 10 -0.14 11.63 21.75
C GLU A 10 1.12 11.55 20.87
N GLY A 11 1.27 12.46 19.90
CA GLY A 11 2.41 12.50 19.00
C GLY A 11 2.39 11.39 17.94
N LEU A 12 3.59 10.97 17.51
CA LEU A 12 3.77 9.92 16.51
C LEU A 12 3.62 8.52 17.15
N SER A 13 3.10 7.56 16.38
CA SER A 13 3.12 6.16 16.80
C SER A 13 4.57 5.66 16.97
N ALA A 14 4.83 5.00 18.10
CA ALA A 14 6.07 4.24 18.32
C ALA A 14 5.91 2.73 18.03
N VAL A 15 4.71 2.31 17.63
CA VAL A 15 4.38 0.90 17.39
C VAL A 15 4.70 0.53 15.95
N ILE A 16 5.45 -0.56 15.77
CA ILE A 16 5.63 -1.23 14.49
C ILE A 16 4.51 -2.25 14.34
N PHE A 17 3.62 -2.02 13.39
CA PHE A 17 2.55 -2.97 13.10
C PHE A 17 3.09 -4.10 12.23
N PRO A 18 2.77 -5.37 12.55
CA PRO A 18 3.13 -6.49 11.68
C PRO A 18 2.36 -6.41 10.36
N ASP A 19 2.85 -7.13 9.34
CA ASP A 19 2.10 -7.36 8.10
C ASP A 19 0.66 -7.82 8.43
N PRO A 20 -0.38 -7.17 7.88
CA PRO A 20 -1.77 -7.53 8.12
C PRO A 20 -2.18 -8.93 7.62
N LYS A 21 -1.25 -9.71 7.03
CA LYS A 21 -1.44 -11.11 6.62
C LYS A 21 -2.71 -11.28 5.77
N ARG A 22 -2.74 -10.59 4.64
CA ARG A 22 -3.84 -10.61 3.64
C ARG A 22 -5.12 -9.88 4.05
N LYS A 23 -5.20 -9.27 5.23
CA LYS A 23 -6.33 -8.39 5.55
C LYS A 23 -6.15 -7.07 4.81
N SER A 24 -7.14 -6.71 3.99
CA SER A 24 -7.21 -5.39 3.40
C SER A 24 -7.26 -4.35 4.51
N ILE A 25 -6.39 -3.35 4.42
CA ILE A 25 -6.42 -2.16 5.28
C ILE A 25 -7.14 -0.99 4.58
N GLY A 26 -7.78 -1.26 3.44
CA GLY A 26 -8.34 -0.25 2.55
C GLY A 26 -7.28 0.49 1.72
N GLY A 27 -7.74 1.47 0.95
CA GLY A 27 -6.90 2.28 0.05
C GLY A 27 -7.13 1.99 -1.43
N ALA A 28 -6.77 2.96 -2.27
CA ALA A 28 -6.83 2.86 -3.73
C ALA A 28 -5.49 3.34 -4.30
N THR A 29 -4.77 2.43 -4.96
CA THR A 29 -3.47 2.69 -5.56
C THR A 29 -3.27 1.75 -6.76
N ASP A 30 -2.62 2.27 -7.80
CA ASP A 30 -2.13 1.52 -8.97
C ASP A 30 -1.15 0.40 -8.59
N VAL A 31 -0.48 0.47 -7.43
CA VAL A 31 0.34 -0.62 -6.89
C VAL A 31 -0.48 -1.91 -6.70
N GLY A 32 -1.80 -1.80 -6.52
CA GLY A 32 -2.70 -2.95 -6.51
C GLY A 32 -2.58 -3.78 -7.78
N ASP A 33 -2.55 -3.14 -8.95
CA ASP A 33 -2.40 -3.81 -10.25
C ASP A 33 -1.02 -4.45 -10.39
N ILE A 34 0.04 -3.72 -9.99
CA ILE A 34 1.42 -4.22 -9.99
C ILE A 34 1.57 -5.45 -9.08
N SER A 35 0.81 -5.52 -7.99
CA SER A 35 0.85 -6.64 -7.04
C SER A 35 0.31 -7.97 -7.59
N TYR A 36 -0.33 -7.97 -8.77
CA TYR A 36 -0.68 -9.18 -9.52
C TYR A 36 0.35 -9.55 -10.61
N ILE A 37 1.30 -8.65 -10.90
CA ILE A 37 2.32 -8.83 -11.95
C ILE A 37 3.66 -9.24 -11.33
N ALA A 38 4.02 -8.67 -10.18
CA ALA A 38 5.26 -8.94 -9.49
C ALA A 38 5.07 -9.04 -7.97
N ALA A 39 5.95 -9.77 -7.31
CA ALA A 39 6.01 -9.83 -5.85
C ALA A 39 6.14 -8.41 -5.28
N THR A 40 5.13 -7.98 -4.52
CA THR A 40 4.97 -6.59 -4.07
C THR A 40 4.66 -6.57 -2.58
N THR A 41 5.25 -5.62 -1.87
CA THR A 41 4.94 -5.31 -0.47
C THR A 41 4.88 -3.80 -0.28
N GLY A 42 4.27 -3.38 0.83
CA GLY A 42 4.12 -1.98 1.20
C GLY A 42 4.77 -1.65 2.53
N LEU A 43 5.10 -0.37 2.72
CA LEU A 43 5.63 0.17 3.97
C LEU A 43 4.87 1.44 4.33
N ALA A 44 4.43 1.54 5.58
CA ALA A 44 3.91 2.77 6.15
C ALA A 44 4.86 3.27 7.24
N VAL A 45 5.28 4.54 7.14
CA VAL A 45 6.10 5.21 8.17
C VAL A 45 5.31 6.42 8.68
N ALA A 46 5.33 6.63 9.99
CA ALA A 46 4.63 7.75 10.61
C ALA A 46 5.26 9.09 10.19
N CYS A 47 4.57 9.80 9.30
CA CYS A 47 4.93 11.16 8.85
C CYS A 47 4.03 12.25 9.46
N TRP A 48 2.97 11.84 10.17
CA TRP A 48 2.07 12.71 10.92
C TRP A 48 1.62 12.03 12.22
N PRO A 49 1.15 12.81 13.23
CA PRO A 49 0.71 12.28 14.52
C PRO A 49 -0.49 11.33 14.45
N LEU A 50 -0.68 10.53 15.51
CA LEU A 50 -1.84 9.67 15.69
C LEU A 50 -3.16 10.46 15.62
N GLY A 51 -4.20 9.81 15.10
CA GLY A 51 -5.54 10.38 14.97
C GLY A 51 -5.78 11.14 13.67
N PHE A 52 -4.73 11.59 12.96
CA PHE A 52 -4.89 12.29 11.69
C PHE A 52 -5.22 11.31 10.56
N ALA A 53 -6.33 11.56 9.87
CA ALA A 53 -6.70 10.84 8.67
C ALA A 53 -5.85 11.30 7.46
N PRO A 54 -5.59 10.40 6.50
CA PRO A 54 -5.08 10.82 5.19
C PRO A 54 -6.06 11.80 4.53
N HIS A 55 -5.58 12.58 3.55
CA HIS A 55 -6.36 13.58 2.81
C HIS A 55 -6.87 14.77 3.64
N THR A 56 -6.21 15.10 4.75
CA THR A 56 -6.49 16.30 5.55
C THR A 56 -5.42 17.38 5.35
N TRP A 57 -5.80 18.64 5.55
CA TRP A 57 -4.82 19.75 5.61
C TRP A 57 -3.80 19.53 6.72
N ALA A 58 -4.21 18.94 7.84
CA ALA A 58 -3.34 18.66 8.95
C ALA A 58 -2.23 17.64 8.60
N ALA A 59 -2.59 16.55 7.93
CA ALA A 59 -1.62 15.59 7.40
C ALA A 59 -0.69 16.24 6.37
N THR A 60 -1.25 17.08 5.49
CA THR A 60 -0.48 17.81 4.47
C THR A 60 0.57 18.73 5.08
N ALA A 61 0.20 19.54 6.09
CA ALA A 61 1.15 20.42 6.76
C ALA A 61 2.25 19.64 7.50
N CYS A 62 1.90 18.53 8.18
CA CYS A 62 2.87 17.64 8.83
C CYS A 62 3.94 17.11 7.85
N ASN A 63 3.52 16.74 6.64
CA ASN A 63 4.42 16.25 5.60
C ASN A 63 5.44 17.32 5.14
N GLY A 64 5.06 18.60 5.17
CA GLY A 64 5.96 19.72 4.87
C GLY A 64 6.97 20.04 6.00
N MET A 65 6.73 19.55 7.22
CA MET A 65 7.56 19.79 8.39
C MET A 65 8.74 18.81 8.50
N SER A 66 9.59 18.99 9.51
CA SER A 66 10.72 18.10 9.77
C SER A 66 10.31 16.64 10.05
N ILE A 67 9.10 16.40 10.57
CA ILE A 67 8.62 15.04 10.85
C ILE A 67 8.37 14.26 9.55
N GLY A 68 7.76 14.89 8.53
CA GLY A 68 7.57 14.28 7.21
C GLY A 68 8.90 13.94 6.54
N LYS A 69 9.87 14.87 6.57
CA LYS A 69 11.22 14.63 6.01
C LYS A 69 11.95 13.49 6.71
N LYS A 70 11.89 13.41 8.04
CA LYS A 70 12.51 12.32 8.82
C LYS A 70 11.84 10.98 8.56
N GLY A 71 10.51 10.95 8.46
CA GLY A 71 9.74 9.77 8.08
C GLY A 71 10.10 9.26 6.68
N MET A 72 10.17 10.18 5.70
CA MET A 72 10.62 9.87 4.34
C MET A 72 12.02 9.26 4.31
N MET A 73 12.99 9.83 5.03
CA MET A 73 14.35 9.27 5.10
C MET A 73 14.37 7.88 5.73
N ARG A 74 13.55 7.64 6.76
CA ARG A 74 13.42 6.31 7.36
C ARG A 74 12.81 5.31 6.38
N ALA A 75 11.78 5.70 5.63
CA ALA A 75 11.18 4.87 4.60
C ALA A 75 12.20 4.50 3.51
N ALA A 76 12.97 5.48 3.03
CA ALA A 76 14.03 5.27 2.04
C ALA A 76 15.10 4.27 2.52
N GLN A 77 15.54 4.38 3.77
CA GLN A 77 16.49 3.44 4.36
C GLN A 77 15.94 2.01 4.41
N ILE A 78 14.69 1.84 4.82
CA ILE A 78 14.05 0.53 4.90
C ILE A 78 13.94 -0.08 3.50
N LEU A 79 13.44 0.68 2.52
CA LEU A 79 13.33 0.21 1.13
C LEU A 79 14.69 -0.17 0.53
N ALA A 80 15.73 0.62 0.80
CA ALA A 80 17.08 0.32 0.33
C ALA A 80 17.66 -0.95 0.94
N LEU A 81 17.49 -1.14 2.26
CA LEU A 81 17.95 -2.35 2.94
C LEU A 81 17.15 -3.59 2.49
N THR A 82 15.83 -3.48 2.34
CA THR A 82 15.02 -4.59 1.80
C THR A 82 15.42 -4.95 0.37
N GLY A 83 15.69 -3.95 -0.47
CA GLY A 83 16.20 -4.17 -1.83
C GLY A 83 17.58 -4.83 -1.84
N PHE A 84 18.46 -4.41 -0.93
CA PHE A 84 19.77 -5.03 -0.74
C PHE A 84 19.61 -6.51 -0.35
N ASP A 85 18.81 -6.81 0.67
CA ASP A 85 18.54 -8.19 1.11
C ASP A 85 18.03 -9.06 -0.04
N LEU A 86 17.08 -8.56 -0.85
CA LEU A 86 16.55 -9.28 -2.01
C LEU A 86 17.60 -9.55 -3.10
N VAL A 87 18.58 -8.66 -3.28
CA VAL A 87 19.64 -8.82 -4.28
C VAL A 87 20.77 -9.72 -3.77
N THR A 88 21.08 -9.68 -2.47
CA THR A 88 22.19 -10.45 -1.89
C THR A 88 21.81 -11.81 -1.34
N ASP A 89 20.54 -12.01 -0.99
CA ASP A 89 20.01 -13.28 -0.48
C ASP A 89 19.10 -13.94 -1.52
N SER A 90 19.67 -14.90 -2.25
CA SER A 90 18.94 -15.64 -3.28
C SER A 90 17.84 -16.55 -2.72
N VAL A 91 17.97 -17.00 -1.46
CA VAL A 91 16.95 -17.81 -0.78
C VAL A 91 15.75 -16.93 -0.46
N PHE A 92 15.99 -15.75 0.10
CA PHE A 92 14.93 -14.79 0.40
C PHE A 92 14.17 -14.37 -0.87
N LEU A 93 14.89 -14.06 -1.96
CA LEU A 93 14.27 -13.75 -3.25
C LEU A 93 13.44 -14.91 -3.80
N ALA A 94 13.94 -16.15 -3.71
CA ALA A 94 13.20 -17.33 -4.16
C ALA A 94 11.93 -17.54 -3.32
N SER A 95 12.00 -17.35 -2.01
CA SER A 95 10.84 -17.43 -1.11
C SER A 95 9.79 -16.36 -1.45
N ALA A 96 10.19 -15.11 -1.71
CA ALA A 96 9.27 -14.05 -2.11
C ALA A 96 8.56 -14.36 -3.44
N LYS A 97 9.29 -14.88 -4.43
CA LYS A 97 8.69 -15.32 -5.71
C LYS A 97 7.74 -16.50 -5.53
N HIS A 98 8.10 -17.46 -4.68
CA HIS A 98 7.24 -18.61 -4.38
C HIS A 98 5.94 -18.16 -3.73
N GLU A 99 6.00 -17.31 -2.71
CA GLU A 99 4.83 -16.76 -2.02
C GLU A 99 3.89 -16.01 -2.98
N PHE A 100 4.46 -15.20 -3.87
CA PHE A 100 3.72 -14.49 -4.92
C PHE A 100 2.98 -15.46 -5.85
N LEU A 101 3.63 -16.54 -6.30
CA LEU A 101 2.99 -17.56 -7.14
C LEU A 101 1.85 -18.28 -6.39
N GLN A 102 2.04 -18.58 -5.10
CA GLN A 102 0.99 -19.18 -4.27
C GLN A 102 -0.22 -18.24 -4.10
N ARG A 103 0.00 -16.93 -3.98
CA ARG A 103 -1.07 -15.93 -3.83
C ARG A 103 -1.84 -15.67 -5.12
N THR A 104 -1.15 -15.61 -6.24
CA THR A 104 -1.76 -15.30 -7.54
C THR A 104 -2.26 -16.53 -8.27
N GLY A 105 -1.82 -17.74 -7.87
CA GLY A 105 -2.06 -18.97 -8.59
C GLY A 105 -1.45 -18.98 -10.00
N GLY A 106 -0.49 -18.07 -10.28
CA GLY A 106 0.07 -17.86 -11.61
C GLY A 106 -0.92 -17.25 -12.62
N LYS A 107 -2.09 -16.76 -12.18
CA LYS A 107 -3.06 -16.10 -13.06
C LYS A 107 -2.46 -14.83 -13.64
N LYS A 108 -2.57 -14.67 -14.96
CA LYS A 108 -2.11 -13.45 -15.64
C LYS A 108 -3.05 -12.29 -15.29
N TYR A 109 -2.48 -11.19 -14.80
CA TYR A 109 -3.22 -9.96 -14.54
C TYR A 109 -3.89 -9.41 -15.82
N THR A 110 -5.13 -8.92 -15.66
CA THR A 110 -5.87 -8.17 -16.69
C THR A 110 -6.46 -6.93 -16.04
N SER A 111 -6.25 -5.76 -16.65
CA SER A 111 -6.75 -4.51 -16.08
C SER A 111 -8.27 -4.42 -16.11
N LEU A 112 -8.84 -3.87 -15.03
CA LEU A 112 -10.26 -3.52 -14.95
C LEU A 112 -10.58 -2.29 -15.81
N CYS A 113 -9.62 -1.39 -15.99
CA CYS A 113 -9.72 -0.23 -16.88
C CYS A 113 -9.50 -0.67 -18.33
N ARG A 114 -10.48 -1.37 -18.90
CA ARG A 114 -10.40 -1.89 -20.27
C ARG A 114 -10.56 -0.77 -21.30
N SER A 115 -9.52 -0.50 -22.08
CA SER A 115 -9.50 0.58 -23.09
C SER A 115 -10.36 0.30 -24.33
N ASP A 116 -10.78 -0.96 -24.52
CA ASP A 116 -11.67 -1.39 -25.61
C ASP A 116 -13.16 -1.16 -25.29
N ILE A 117 -13.48 -0.64 -24.10
CA ILE A 117 -14.86 -0.33 -23.69
C ILE A 117 -15.07 1.18 -23.73
N PRO A 118 -16.08 1.70 -24.46
CA PRO A 118 -16.41 3.12 -24.45
C PRO A 118 -16.72 3.60 -23.02
N ILE A 119 -16.21 4.80 -22.66
CA ILE A 119 -16.28 5.38 -21.30
C ILE A 119 -17.70 5.34 -20.70
N LEU A 120 -18.74 5.48 -21.53
CA LEU A 120 -20.15 5.50 -21.10
C LEU A 120 -20.79 4.11 -20.89
N ALA A 121 -20.15 3.03 -21.33
CA ALA A 121 -20.63 1.66 -21.10
C ALA A 121 -20.05 1.04 -19.80
N ALA A 122 -19.00 1.65 -19.23
CA ALA A 122 -18.33 1.16 -18.03
C ALA A 122 -19.17 1.37 -16.75
N GLU A 123 -19.95 2.47 -16.66
CA GLU A 123 -20.76 2.79 -15.46
C GLU A 123 -21.78 1.69 -15.10
N HIS A 124 -22.28 0.93 -16.09
CA HIS A 124 -23.23 -0.16 -15.85
C HIS A 124 -22.57 -1.49 -15.43
N ALA A 125 -21.23 -1.58 -15.45
CA ALA A 125 -20.48 -2.80 -15.11
C ALA A 125 -19.90 -2.80 -13.68
N HIS A 126 -19.94 -1.66 -12.96
CA HIS A 126 -19.27 -1.49 -11.67
C HIS A 126 -20.08 -1.97 -10.44
N HIS A 127 -21.16 -2.73 -10.63
CA HIS A 127 -21.85 -3.41 -9.52
C HIS A 127 -21.18 -4.72 -9.08
N ILE A 128 -19.95 -4.97 -9.54
CA ILE A 128 -19.22 -6.18 -9.18
C ILE A 128 -18.07 -5.81 -8.24
N ASP A 129 -18.15 -6.30 -7.01
CA ASP A 129 -17.07 -6.20 -6.04
C ASP A 129 -15.81 -6.87 -6.61
N SER A 130 -14.69 -6.16 -6.58
CA SER A 130 -13.36 -6.66 -6.98
C SER A 130 -12.95 -7.96 -6.27
N HIS A 131 -13.56 -8.28 -5.12
CA HIS A 131 -13.37 -9.58 -4.45
C HIS A 131 -14.10 -10.74 -5.14
N ASP A 132 -15.25 -10.52 -5.76
CA ASP A 132 -16.11 -11.59 -6.28
C ASP A 132 -15.66 -12.09 -7.68
N MET A 133 -14.99 -11.25 -8.47
CA MET A 133 -14.54 -11.61 -9.84
C MET A 133 -13.35 -12.57 -9.89
N ILE A 134 -12.64 -12.77 -8.78
CA ILE A 134 -11.40 -13.57 -8.76
C ILE A 134 -11.67 -15.02 -8.33
N HIS A 135 -12.81 -15.27 -7.67
CA HIS A 135 -13.18 -16.57 -7.12
C HIS A 135 -14.19 -17.36 -7.98
N ASN A 136 -14.81 -16.77 -9.00
CA ASN A 136 -15.89 -17.41 -9.77
C ASN A 136 -15.71 -17.39 -11.30
N ILE A 137 -14.49 -17.66 -11.80
CA ILE A 137 -14.25 -18.16 -13.17
C ILE A 137 -13.09 -19.17 -13.15
#